data_AF-A0A924G4V1-F1
#
_entry.id   AF-A0A924G4V1-F1
#
_cell.length_a   1.000
_cell.length_b   1.000
_cell.length_c   1.000
_cell.angle_alpha   90.00
_cell.angle_beta   90.00
_cell.angle_gamma   90.00
#
_symmetry.space_group_name_H-M   'P 1'
#
loop_
_entity.id
_entity.type
_entity.pdbx_description
1 polymer ?
#
loop_
_entity_poly.entity_id
_entity_poly.type
_entity_poly.pdbx_seq_one_letter_code
_entity_poly.pdbx_strand_id
1 'polypeptide(L)'
;MKNRVEGYRWKISRPYLAQHGATSLLEPHLAFGTIASRAVFQAAAKHRSKLEQASPKKAFDIAAYLNRLRWRDSFTQRLWFHPDLMWHNRLPEFDAVYCDEPLAGQKLEYFERWKDGRTGYPLLDAAMIQLGTDGFINFRMRAMATTFLTINCGVS
;
A
#
# COMPACT_ATOMS: atom_id res chain seq x y z
N MET A 1 -15.17 -12.19 -12.76
CA MET A 1 -13.80 -11.68 -12.44
C MET A 1 -12.67 -12.38 -13.24
N LYS A 2 -12.83 -12.74 -14.52
CA LYS A 2 -11.83 -13.55 -15.27
C LYS A 2 -10.60 -12.79 -15.80
N ASN A 3 -10.55 -11.45 -15.72
CA ASN A 3 -9.51 -10.63 -16.41
C ASN A 3 -8.65 -9.71 -15.51
N ARG A 4 -8.50 -10.02 -14.20
CA ARG A 4 -7.67 -9.18 -13.30
C ARG A 4 -6.16 -9.34 -13.53
N VAL A 5 -5.73 -10.49 -14.05
CA VAL A 5 -4.32 -10.82 -14.28
C VAL A 5 -3.71 -9.97 -15.39
N GLU A 6 -4.41 -9.83 -16.50
CA GLU A 6 -3.85 -9.21 -17.71
C GLU A 6 -3.54 -7.75 -17.46
N GLY A 7 -2.27 -7.35 -17.57
CA GLY A 7 -1.85 -5.98 -17.34
C GLY A 7 -1.79 -5.56 -15.88
N TYR A 8 -1.82 -6.51 -14.94
CA TYR A 8 -1.73 -6.23 -13.49
C TYR A 8 -0.64 -5.20 -13.16
N ARG A 9 0.59 -5.40 -13.68
CA ARG A 9 1.77 -4.58 -13.34
C ARG A 9 1.61 -3.08 -13.59
N TRP A 10 0.95 -2.69 -14.69
CA TRP A 10 0.77 -1.27 -15.02
C TRP A 10 -0.57 -0.74 -14.49
N LYS A 11 -1.61 -1.57 -14.43
CA LYS A 11 -2.93 -1.15 -13.94
C LYS A 11 -2.95 -0.85 -12.45
N ILE A 12 -2.21 -1.58 -11.61
CA ILE A 12 -2.18 -1.37 -10.15
C ILE A 12 -1.74 0.05 -9.74
N SER A 13 -1.03 0.72 -10.65
CA SER A 13 -0.48 2.06 -10.41
C SER A 13 -1.47 3.18 -10.73
N ARG A 14 -2.54 2.89 -11.49
CA ARG A 14 -3.56 3.86 -11.88
C ARG A 14 -4.70 3.82 -10.85
N PRO A 15 -4.97 4.90 -10.09
CA PRO A 15 -5.97 4.89 -9.02
C PRO A 15 -7.33 4.34 -9.48
N TYR A 16 -7.83 4.87 -10.61
CA TYR A 16 -9.09 4.41 -11.21
C TYR A 16 -9.09 2.91 -11.49
N LEU A 17 -8.09 2.36 -12.18
CA LEU A 17 -8.07 0.93 -12.52
C LEU A 17 -7.84 0.05 -11.29
N ALA A 18 -7.07 0.52 -10.30
CA ALA A 18 -6.79 -0.20 -9.07
C ALA A 18 -8.06 -0.47 -8.26
N GLN A 19 -8.97 0.50 -8.20
CA GLN A 19 -10.31 0.38 -7.61
C GLN A 19 -11.20 -0.56 -8.45
N HIS A 20 -11.16 -0.40 -9.78
CA HIS A 20 -12.02 -1.15 -10.71
C HIS A 20 -11.46 -2.55 -11.07
N GLY A 21 -10.84 -3.20 -10.08
CA GLY A 21 -10.48 -4.62 -10.15
C GLY A 21 -9.12 -4.94 -10.78
N ALA A 22 -8.21 -3.98 -10.91
CA ALA A 22 -6.82 -4.30 -11.24
C ALA A 22 -6.03 -4.88 -10.06
N THR A 23 -6.43 -4.59 -8.83
CA THR A 23 -5.84 -5.20 -7.61
C THR A 23 -6.64 -6.42 -7.17
N SER A 24 -6.05 -7.26 -6.32
CA SER A 24 -6.77 -8.43 -5.76
C SER A 24 -7.80 -8.03 -4.70
N LEU A 25 -7.63 -6.86 -4.06
CA LEU A 25 -8.42 -6.40 -2.90
C LEU A 25 -8.42 -7.41 -1.73
N LEU A 26 -7.39 -8.26 -1.65
CA LEU A 26 -7.24 -9.27 -0.59
C LEU A 26 -6.54 -8.74 0.67
N GLU A 27 -6.09 -7.48 0.68
CA GLU A 27 -5.40 -6.87 1.82
C GLU A 27 -6.14 -7.03 3.16
N PRO A 28 -7.43 -6.64 3.30
CA PRO A 28 -8.14 -6.82 4.56
C PRO A 28 -8.27 -8.30 4.94
N HIS A 29 -8.53 -9.17 3.96
CA HIS A 29 -8.66 -10.62 4.22
C HIS A 29 -7.36 -11.25 4.73
N LEU A 30 -6.22 -10.81 4.20
CA LEU A 30 -4.89 -11.24 4.63
C LEU A 30 -4.45 -10.60 5.95
N ALA A 31 -4.95 -9.42 6.29
CA ALA A 31 -4.70 -8.76 7.56
C ALA A 31 -5.46 -9.44 8.71
N PHE A 32 -6.75 -9.74 8.49
CA PHE A 32 -7.61 -10.39 9.49
C PHE A 32 -7.53 -11.93 9.48
N GLY A 33 -6.71 -12.53 8.60
CA GLY A 33 -6.55 -13.99 8.55
C GLY A 33 -7.76 -14.76 8.02
N THR A 34 -8.77 -14.08 7.45
CA THR A 34 -9.95 -14.72 6.82
C THR A 34 -9.59 -15.57 5.60
N ILE A 35 -8.39 -15.39 5.03
CA ILE A 35 -7.81 -16.27 4.03
C ILE A 35 -6.33 -16.54 4.34
N ALA A 36 -5.90 -17.80 4.20
CA ALA A 36 -4.52 -18.17 4.44
C ALA A 36 -3.60 -17.65 3.31
N SER A 37 -2.52 -16.95 3.65
CA SER A 37 -1.54 -16.43 2.69
C SER A 37 -0.97 -17.54 1.79
N ARG A 38 -0.70 -18.72 2.37
CA ARG A 38 -0.23 -19.90 1.64
C ARG A 38 -1.21 -20.37 0.57
N ALA A 39 -2.52 -20.29 0.83
CA ALA A 39 -3.54 -20.70 -0.13
C ALA A 39 -3.57 -19.74 -1.33
N VAL A 40 -3.46 -18.43 -1.05
CA VAL A 40 -3.36 -17.40 -2.09
C VAL A 40 -2.10 -17.61 -2.94
N PHE A 41 -0.95 -17.85 -2.32
CA PHE A 41 0.31 -18.11 -3.02
C PHE A 41 0.22 -19.35 -3.91
N GLN A 42 -0.23 -20.49 -3.36
CA GLN A 42 -0.33 -21.75 -4.10
C GLN A 42 -1.29 -21.63 -5.29
N ALA A 43 -2.44 -20.96 -5.10
CA ALA A 43 -3.39 -20.74 -6.18
C ALA A 43 -2.79 -19.88 -7.30
N ALA A 44 -2.12 -18.79 -6.96
CA ALA A 44 -1.47 -17.91 -7.93
C ALA A 44 -0.28 -18.60 -8.64
N ALA A 45 0.57 -19.33 -7.91
CA ALA A 45 1.69 -20.08 -8.47
C ALA A 45 1.21 -21.16 -9.45
N LYS A 46 0.19 -21.95 -9.06
CA LYS A 46 -0.44 -22.96 -9.94
C LYS A 46 -1.01 -22.31 -11.20
N HIS A 47 -1.65 -21.15 -11.08
CA HIS A 47 -2.19 -20.44 -12.24
C HIS A 47 -1.08 -19.91 -13.16
N ARG A 48 0.03 -19.40 -12.60
CA ARG A 48 1.20 -18.96 -13.36
C ARG A 48 1.80 -20.10 -14.19
N SER A 49 2.04 -21.26 -13.60
CA SER A 49 2.64 -22.41 -14.31
C SER A 49 1.78 -22.86 -15.50
N LYS A 50 0.46 -22.82 -15.38
CA LYS A 50 -0.46 -23.12 -16.50
C LYS A 50 -0.35 -22.11 -17.66
N LEU A 51 0.02 -20.87 -17.37
CA LEU A 51 0.12 -19.79 -18.35
C LEU A 51 1.53 -19.58 -18.89
N GLU A 52 2.53 -20.27 -18.36
CA GLU A 52 3.94 -19.99 -18.66
C GLU A 52 4.26 -20.12 -20.16
N GLN A 53 3.73 -21.17 -20.80
CA GLN A 53 3.87 -21.37 -22.25
C GLN A 53 2.75 -20.68 -23.04
N ALA A 54 1.50 -20.75 -22.58
CA ALA A 54 0.34 -20.26 -23.32
C ALA A 54 0.21 -18.74 -23.36
N SER A 55 0.67 -18.04 -22.31
CA SER A 55 0.60 -16.58 -22.23
C SER A 55 1.71 -16.02 -21.30
N PRO A 56 2.96 -15.95 -21.80
CA PRO A 56 4.10 -15.49 -21.01
C PRO A 56 3.89 -14.11 -20.36
N LYS A 57 3.19 -13.20 -21.05
CA LYS A 57 2.84 -11.88 -20.50
C LYS A 57 1.96 -11.97 -19.25
N LYS A 58 0.93 -12.83 -19.27
CA LYS A 58 0.04 -13.06 -18.12
C LYS A 58 0.76 -13.80 -16.99
N ALA A 59 1.61 -14.77 -17.33
CA ALA A 59 2.45 -15.44 -16.34
C ALA A 59 3.36 -14.44 -15.61
N PHE A 60 3.93 -13.48 -16.34
CA PHE A 60 4.75 -12.41 -15.76
C PHE A 60 3.95 -11.44 -14.88
N ASP A 61 2.71 -11.11 -15.27
CA ASP A 61 1.80 -10.34 -14.41
C ASP A 61 1.49 -11.06 -13.09
N ILE A 62 1.30 -12.38 -13.12
CA ILE A 62 1.13 -13.18 -11.88
C ILE A 62 2.43 -13.22 -11.07
N ALA A 63 3.59 -13.31 -11.72
CA ALA A 63 4.87 -13.24 -11.01
C ALA A 63 5.02 -11.91 -10.24
N ALA A 64 4.58 -10.80 -10.83
CA ALA A 64 4.55 -9.51 -10.14
C ALA A 64 3.54 -9.47 -8.98
N TYR A 65 2.39 -10.13 -9.10
CA TYR A 65 1.46 -10.32 -7.98
C TYR A 65 2.08 -11.12 -6.84
N LEU A 66 2.73 -12.26 -7.14
CA LEU A 66 3.45 -13.08 -6.16
C LEU A 66 4.55 -12.29 -5.45
N ASN A 67 5.27 -11.42 -6.17
CA ASN A 67 6.25 -10.53 -5.54
C ASN A 67 5.61 -9.60 -4.51
N ARG A 68 4.35 -9.16 -4.68
CA ARG A 68 3.65 -8.35 -3.66
C ARG A 68 3.32 -9.15 -2.40
N LEU A 69 2.96 -10.43 -2.53
CA LEU A 69 2.81 -11.32 -1.37
C LEU A 69 4.14 -11.49 -0.63
N ARG A 70 5.25 -11.67 -1.36
CA ARG A 70 6.59 -11.70 -0.77
C ARG A 70 6.92 -10.41 -0.01
N TRP A 71 6.58 -9.24 -0.58
CA TRP A 71 6.77 -7.95 0.08
C TRP A 71 6.00 -7.86 1.40
N ARG A 72 4.73 -8.29 1.45
CA ARG A 72 3.95 -8.39 2.71
C ARG A 72 4.72 -9.20 3.76
N ASP A 73 5.14 -10.41 3.41
CA ASP A 73 5.79 -11.32 4.35
C ASP A 73 7.15 -10.76 4.80
N SER A 74 7.86 -10.04 3.92
CA SER A 74 9.11 -9.35 4.30
C SER A 74 8.91 -8.24 5.33
N PHE A 75 7.77 -7.55 5.34
CA PHE A 75 7.44 -6.58 6.39
C PHE A 75 7.11 -7.26 7.71
N THR A 76 6.37 -8.38 7.67
CA THR A 76 6.12 -9.19 8.88
C THR A 76 7.42 -9.73 9.46
N GLN A 77 8.32 -10.26 8.63
CA GLN A 77 9.63 -10.72 9.07
C GLN A 77 10.46 -9.58 9.67
N ARG A 78 10.46 -8.40 9.03
CA ARG A 78 11.17 -7.24 9.56
C ARG A 78 10.68 -6.86 10.95
N LEU A 79 9.37 -6.84 11.16
CA LEU A 79 8.79 -6.54 12.46
C LEU A 79 9.12 -7.61 13.51
N TRP A 80 9.19 -8.88 13.10
CA TRP A 80 9.62 -9.97 13.97
C TRP A 80 11.07 -9.81 14.45
N PHE A 81 11.99 -9.45 13.55
CA PHE A 81 13.40 -9.26 13.89
C PHE A 81 13.70 -7.92 14.57
N HIS A 82 12.88 -6.90 14.31
CA HIS A 82 13.04 -5.54 14.84
C HIS A 82 11.71 -5.04 15.41
N PRO A 83 11.26 -5.59 16.55
CA PRO A 83 10.00 -5.19 17.18
C PRO A 83 10.01 -3.74 17.68
N ASP A 84 11.19 -3.17 17.90
CA ASP A 84 11.44 -1.76 18.23
C ASP A 84 10.90 -0.79 17.17
N LEU A 85 10.79 -1.23 15.90
CA LEU A 85 10.23 -0.42 14.81
C LEU A 85 8.76 -0.02 15.01
N MET A 86 8.07 -0.62 15.98
CA MET A 86 6.70 -0.21 16.34
C MET A 86 6.66 1.11 17.10
N TRP A 87 7.76 1.47 17.77
CA TRP A 87 7.81 2.54 18.76
C TRP A 87 8.94 3.54 18.51
N HIS A 88 9.94 3.16 17.72
CA HIS A 88 11.14 3.95 17.51
C HIS A 88 11.49 4.06 16.03
N ASN A 89 12.07 5.20 15.66
CA ASN A 89 12.63 5.36 14.33
C ASN A 89 13.75 4.35 14.11
N ARG A 90 13.85 3.83 12.88
CA ARG A 90 14.90 2.86 12.54
C ARG A 90 16.30 3.47 12.62
N LEU A 91 16.40 4.75 12.29
CA LEU A 91 17.62 5.54 12.15
C LEU A 91 17.57 6.67 13.18
N PRO A 92 18.50 6.71 14.17
CA PRO A 92 18.47 7.69 15.26
C PRO A 92 18.52 9.15 14.80
N GLU A 93 19.05 9.41 13.61
CA GLU A 93 19.12 10.75 13.03
C GLU A 93 17.73 11.38 12.81
N PHE A 94 16.68 10.54 12.77
CA PHE A 94 15.31 11.00 12.63
C PHE A 94 14.61 11.32 13.95
N ASP A 95 15.18 10.95 15.11
CA ASP A 95 14.54 11.19 16.42
C ASP A 95 14.39 12.68 16.74
N ALA A 96 15.25 13.53 16.17
CA ALA A 96 15.16 14.98 16.31
C ALA A 96 14.07 15.62 15.43
N VAL A 97 13.56 14.92 14.42
CA VAL A 97 12.62 15.44 13.42
C VAL A 97 11.23 14.81 13.58
N TYR A 98 11.20 13.51 13.86
CA TYR A 98 10.00 12.69 14.00
C TYR A 98 9.96 12.14 15.43
N CYS A 99 9.26 12.86 16.30
CA CYS A 99 9.12 12.56 17.70
C CYS A 99 7.64 12.48 18.10
N ASP A 100 7.35 11.74 19.17
CA ASP A 100 5.98 11.50 19.67
C ASP A 100 5.35 12.72 20.40
N GLU A 101 5.85 13.93 20.12
CA GLU A 101 5.27 15.15 20.70
C GLU A 101 3.91 15.46 20.08
N PRO A 102 2.93 15.95 20.88
CA PRO A 102 1.63 16.35 20.34
C PRO A 102 1.77 17.38 19.22
N LEU A 103 1.03 17.18 18.13
CA LEU A 103 0.99 18.14 17.03
C LEU A 103 0.40 19.47 17.52
N ALA A 104 1.09 20.56 17.20
CA ALA A 104 0.67 21.92 17.56
C ALA A 104 0.89 22.90 16.40
N GLY A 105 0.19 24.04 16.49
CA GLY A 105 0.32 25.15 15.53
C GLY A 105 0.10 24.70 14.09
N GLN A 106 1.02 25.09 13.21
CA GLN A 106 0.91 24.84 11.77
C GLN A 106 0.94 23.34 11.41
N LYS A 107 1.68 22.51 12.15
CA LYS A 107 1.73 21.05 11.89
C LYS A 107 0.37 20.40 12.12
N LEU A 108 -0.34 20.82 13.17
CA LEU A 108 -1.71 20.35 13.44
C LEU A 108 -2.67 20.78 12.32
N GLU A 109 -2.60 22.03 11.88
CA GLU A 109 -3.42 22.51 10.75
C GLU A 109 -3.14 21.70 9.47
N TYR A 110 -1.87 21.45 9.15
CA TYR A 110 -1.49 20.64 7.99
C TYR A 110 -2.01 19.21 8.09
N PHE A 111 -1.91 18.59 9.27
CA PHE A 111 -2.45 17.25 9.50
C PHE A 111 -3.97 17.21 9.29
N GLU A 112 -4.72 18.15 9.86
CA GLU A 112 -6.18 18.20 9.71
C GLU A 112 -6.59 18.39 8.24
N ARG A 113 -5.91 19.31 7.53
CA ARG A 113 -6.16 19.52 6.10
C ARG A 113 -5.78 18.32 5.25
N TRP A 114 -4.70 17.62 5.58
CA TRP A 114 -4.30 16.39 4.91
C TRP A 114 -5.33 15.29 5.13
N LYS A 115 -5.74 15.07 6.38
CA LYS A 115 -6.74 14.07 6.77
C LYS A 115 -8.07 14.30 6.06
N ASP A 116 -8.51 15.56 5.97
CA ASP A 116 -9.80 15.93 5.36
C ASP A 116 -9.74 16.10 3.83
N GLY A 117 -8.56 15.95 3.20
CA GLY A 117 -8.38 16.17 1.75
C GLY A 117 -8.62 17.61 1.31
N ARG A 118 -8.07 18.58 2.05
CA ARG A 118 -8.16 20.04 1.82
C ARG A 118 -6.80 20.71 1.73
N THR A 119 -5.81 19.96 1.23
CA THR A 119 -4.43 20.43 1.09
C THR A 119 -4.27 21.44 -0.05
N GLY A 120 -5.17 21.41 -1.04
CA GLY A 120 -5.08 22.19 -2.27
C GLY A 120 -4.33 21.45 -3.39
N TYR A 121 -3.94 20.20 -3.17
CA TYR A 121 -3.32 19.33 -4.17
C TYR A 121 -4.35 18.30 -4.67
N PRO A 122 -4.96 18.49 -5.86
CA PRO A 122 -6.17 17.75 -6.25
C PRO A 122 -6.03 16.23 -6.22
N LEU A 123 -4.88 15.69 -6.61
CA LEU A 123 -4.65 14.24 -6.61
C LEU A 123 -4.52 13.67 -5.19
N LEU A 124 -3.88 14.41 -4.29
CA LEU A 124 -3.75 14.03 -2.89
C LEU A 124 -5.09 14.15 -2.17
N ASP A 125 -5.78 15.27 -2.38
CA ASP A 125 -7.10 15.52 -1.80
C ASP A 125 -8.10 14.45 -2.21
N ALA A 126 -8.14 14.09 -3.50
CA ALA A 126 -8.98 13.00 -3.98
C ALA A 126 -8.63 11.66 -3.34
N ALA A 127 -7.35 11.36 -3.13
CA ALA A 127 -6.92 10.14 -2.47
C ALA A 127 -7.33 10.11 -0.99
N MET A 128 -7.17 11.21 -0.26
CA MET A 128 -7.51 11.28 1.16
C MET A 128 -9.02 11.23 1.40
N ILE A 129 -9.81 11.93 0.57
CA ILE A 129 -11.28 11.81 0.56
C ILE A 129 -11.67 10.35 0.31
N GLN A 130 -11.09 9.72 -0.71
CA GLN A 130 -11.41 8.34 -1.04
C GLN A 130 -11.01 7.35 0.06
N LEU A 131 -9.89 7.58 0.74
CA LEU A 131 -9.49 6.78 1.90
C LEU A 131 -10.54 6.89 3.02
N GLY A 132 -11.06 8.08 3.27
CA GLY A 132 -12.11 8.34 4.26
C GLY A 132 -13.47 7.72 3.91
N THR A 133 -13.85 7.68 2.63
CA THR A 133 -15.15 7.13 2.20
C THR A 133 -15.13 5.62 1.97
N ASP A 134 -14.12 5.11 1.29
CA ASP A 134 -14.08 3.73 0.79
C ASP A 134 -13.20 2.81 1.65
N GLY A 135 -12.32 3.39 2.48
CA GLY A 135 -11.32 2.66 3.25
C GLY A 135 -10.20 2.05 2.39
N PHE A 136 -10.08 2.45 1.12
CA PHE A 136 -9.08 1.90 0.21
C PHE A 136 -8.52 2.94 -0.78
N ILE A 137 -7.20 3.05 -0.81
CA ILE A 137 -6.44 3.68 -1.90
C ILE A 137 -5.33 2.74 -2.36
N ASN A 138 -4.92 2.85 -3.63
CA ASN A 138 -3.86 2.00 -4.17
C ASN A 138 -2.48 2.41 -3.60
N PHE A 139 -1.52 1.47 -3.67
CA PHE A 139 -0.19 1.65 -3.08
C PHE A 139 0.50 2.97 -3.45
N ARG A 140 0.38 3.43 -4.71
CA ARG A 140 1.01 4.70 -5.13
C ARG A 140 0.42 5.91 -4.41
N MET A 141 -0.89 5.93 -4.19
CA MET A 141 -1.54 7.02 -3.47
C MET A 141 -1.18 6.97 -1.97
N ARG A 142 -1.03 5.78 -1.38
CA ARG A 142 -0.50 5.65 -0.01
C ARG A 142 0.89 6.26 0.11
N ALA A 143 1.80 5.87 -0.78
CA ALA A 143 3.17 6.40 -0.77
C ALA A 143 3.19 7.92 -0.93
N MET A 144 2.41 8.46 -1.88
CA MET A 144 2.28 9.91 -2.07
C MET A 144 1.73 10.61 -0.82
N ALA A 145 0.66 10.09 -0.24
CA ALA A 145 0.02 10.69 0.94
C ALA A 145 0.96 10.69 2.15
N THR A 146 1.64 9.57 2.42
CA THR A 146 2.62 9.48 3.52
C THR A 146 3.80 10.41 3.28
N THR A 147 4.41 10.39 2.08
CA THR A 147 5.55 11.27 1.76
C THR A 147 5.18 12.74 1.87
N PHE A 148 4.00 13.14 1.39
CA PHE A 148 3.56 14.52 1.49
C PHE A 148 3.42 14.95 2.96
N LEU A 149 2.79 14.11 3.79
CA LEU A 149 2.61 14.42 5.21
C LEU A 149 3.95 14.54 5.94
N THR A 150 4.85 13.57 5.76
CA THR A 150 6.11 13.53 6.52
C THR A 150 7.15 14.51 5.98
N ILE A 151 7.31 14.62 4.66
CA ILE A 151 8.36 15.44 4.04
C ILE A 151 7.91 16.87 3.76
N ASN A 152 6.73 17.06 3.15
CA ASN A 152 6.28 18.40 2.77
C ASN A 152 5.64 19.15 3.94
N CYS A 153 4.92 18.46 4.82
CA CYS A 153 4.30 19.08 5.99
C CYS A 153 5.14 18.95 7.27
N GLY A 154 6.17 18.10 7.29
CA GLY A 154 7.01 17.90 8.48
C GLY A 154 6.24 17.32 9.68
N VAL A 155 5.16 16.60 9.42
CA VAL A 155 4.31 15.96 10.44
C VAL A 155 4.86 14.57 10.72
N SER A 156 5.04 14.26 12.01
CA SER A 156 5.50 12.95 12.48
C SER A 156 4.39 11.91 12.52
#